data_AF-A0A109FD64-F1
#
_entry.id   AF-A0A109FD64-F1
#
_cell.length_a   1.000
_cell.length_b   1.000
_cell.length_c   1.000
_cell.angle_alpha   90.00
_cell.angle_beta   90.00
_cell.angle_gamma   90.00
#
_symmetry.space_group_name_H-M   'P 1'
#
loop_
_entity.id
_entity.type
_entity.pdbx_description
1 polymer ?
#
loop_
_entity_poly.entity_id
_entity_poly.type
_entity_poly.pdbx_seq_one_letter_code
_entity_poly.pdbx_strand_id
1 'polypeptide(L)'
;FVEDIEINDLRNRYLLTKGPTQQQILADTGANVLTRGVWYPDKSMATEKDPPLYLHITGDTEEKLAAGVKAVRALIDQDLNLLAGGPKGVLWRARPSFALCSPLSCTPKSFALTRSHPLMLLDVQRRWPEEKLPIELEPLRNFNVRAKVVGPGGMFVKYIQNETGTRVQIKGQGSGYIETDTGRESDEPMHISVACVLVLLLPFPFQETQFSQADSLCM
;
A
#
# COMPACT_ATOMS: atom_id res chain seq x y z
N PHE A 1 -36.92 -7.10 6.14
CA PHE A 1 -36.57 -7.56 4.78
C PHE A 1 -35.13 -8.07 4.79
N VAL A 2 -34.81 -9.05 3.94
CA VAL A 2 -33.51 -9.73 3.93
C VAL A 2 -33.04 -9.97 2.50
N GLU A 3 -31.75 -9.74 2.24
CA GLU A 3 -31.08 -10.10 0.98
C GLU A 3 -29.67 -10.64 1.27
N ASP A 4 -29.29 -11.71 0.56
CA ASP A 4 -27.98 -12.34 0.68
C ASP A 4 -27.15 -12.07 -0.59
N ILE A 5 -25.90 -11.62 -0.41
CA ILE A 5 -24.97 -11.33 -1.50
C ILE A 5 -23.72 -12.16 -1.34
N GLU A 6 -23.42 -13.01 -2.32
CA GLU A 6 -22.20 -13.82 -2.32
C GLU A 6 -20.96 -12.96 -2.63
N ILE A 7 -19.94 -13.07 -1.77
CA ILE A 7 -18.71 -12.27 -1.89
C ILE A 7 -17.43 -13.10 -2.03
N ASN A 8 -17.54 -14.44 -2.06
CA ASN A 8 -16.39 -15.34 -2.04
C ASN A 8 -15.38 -15.10 -3.17
N ASP A 9 -15.90 -14.86 -4.38
CA ASP A 9 -15.10 -14.67 -5.60
C ASP A 9 -14.63 -13.22 -5.80
N LEU A 10 -14.99 -12.31 -4.88
CA LEU A 10 -14.62 -10.90 -4.98
C LEU A 10 -13.19 -10.66 -4.48
N ARG A 11 -12.44 -9.86 -5.25
CA ARG A 11 -11.09 -9.41 -4.85
C ARG A 11 -11.13 -8.52 -3.61
N ASN A 12 -12.18 -7.71 -3.49
CA ASN A 12 -12.37 -6.73 -2.43
C ASN A 12 -13.15 -7.26 -1.22
N ARG A 13 -13.28 -8.59 -1.09
CA ARG A 13 -14.00 -9.23 0.03
C ARG A 13 -13.57 -8.71 1.40
N TYR A 14 -12.27 -8.44 1.57
CA TYR A 14 -11.72 -8.01 2.85
C TYR A 14 -12.29 -6.65 3.29
N LEU A 15 -12.48 -5.72 2.36
CA LEU A 15 -13.07 -4.41 2.65
C LEU A 15 -14.52 -4.55 3.14
N LEU A 16 -15.30 -5.40 2.49
CA LEU A 16 -16.72 -5.61 2.84
C LEU A 16 -16.91 -6.35 4.17
N THR A 17 -15.93 -7.15 4.59
CA THR A 17 -15.96 -7.86 5.88
C THR A 17 -15.44 -7.02 7.06
N LYS A 18 -14.92 -5.80 6.81
CA LYS A 18 -14.40 -4.93 7.87
C LYS A 18 -15.55 -4.30 8.66
N GLY A 19 -15.42 -4.34 9.99
CA GLY A 19 -16.37 -3.70 10.90
C GLY A 19 -16.65 -2.22 10.61
N PRO A 20 -15.62 -1.37 10.34
CA PRO A 20 -15.85 0.04 10.00
C PRO A 20 -16.75 0.25 8.78
N THR A 21 -16.55 -0.53 7.72
CA THR A 21 -17.36 -0.44 6.49
C THR A 21 -18.81 -0.87 6.76
N GLN A 22 -19.01 -1.90 7.57
CA GLN A 22 -20.35 -2.36 7.95
C GLN A 22 -21.08 -1.32 8.83
N GLN A 23 -20.36 -0.67 9.75
CA GLN A 23 -20.91 0.41 10.57
C GLN A 23 -21.27 1.63 9.72
N GLN A 24 -20.45 1.97 8.73
CA GLN A 24 -20.73 3.07 7.81
C GLN A 24 -22.00 2.79 6.99
N ILE A 25 -22.14 1.58 6.42
CA ILE A 25 -23.35 1.20 5.68
C ILE A 25 -24.58 1.28 6.59
N LEU A 26 -24.48 0.82 7.85
CA LEU A 26 -25.56 0.92 8.82
C LEU A 26 -25.92 2.37 9.15
N ALA A 27 -24.93 3.25 9.30
CA ALA A 27 -25.16 4.67 9.58
C ALA A 27 -25.83 5.40 8.39
N ASP A 28 -25.38 5.13 7.17
CA ASP A 28 -25.84 5.83 5.96
C ASP A 28 -27.20 5.31 5.47
N THR A 29 -27.43 4.00 5.53
CA THR A 29 -28.61 3.35 4.94
C THR A 29 -29.61 2.85 5.98
N GLY A 30 -29.19 2.68 7.23
CA GLY A 30 -30.00 2.04 8.27
C GLY A 30 -30.19 0.53 8.06
N ALA A 31 -29.46 -0.09 7.13
CA ALA A 31 -29.46 -1.53 6.91
C ALA A 31 -28.31 -2.19 7.66
N ASN A 32 -28.59 -3.29 8.34
CA ASN A 32 -27.59 -4.07 9.06
C ASN A 32 -26.93 -5.07 8.11
N VAL A 33 -25.60 -5.12 8.11
CA VAL A 33 -24.80 -6.01 7.25
C VAL A 33 -23.99 -6.95 8.14
N LEU A 34 -24.18 -8.25 7.96
CA LEU A 34 -23.48 -9.29 8.72
C LEU A 34 -22.72 -10.22 7.78
N THR A 35 -21.49 -10.57 8.15
CA THR A 35 -20.71 -11.59 7.44
C THR A 35 -21.14 -12.99 7.87
N ARG A 36 -21.41 -13.88 6.91
CA ARG A 36 -21.79 -15.29 7.15
C ARG A 36 -21.07 -16.23 6.19
N GLY A 37 -21.01 -17.51 6.54
CA GLY A 37 -20.35 -18.55 5.74
C GLY A 37 -18.84 -18.62 5.93
N VAL A 38 -18.21 -19.51 5.17
CA VAL A 38 -16.76 -19.78 5.22
C VAL A 38 -16.13 -19.43 3.87
N TRP A 39 -14.94 -18.82 3.90
CA TRP A 39 -14.21 -18.54 2.67
C TRP A 39 -13.58 -19.81 2.11
N TYR A 40 -13.81 -20.07 0.83
CA TYR A 40 -13.21 -21.19 0.11
C TYR A 40 -12.43 -20.70 -1.11
N PRO A 41 -11.20 -21.20 -1.35
CA PRO A 41 -10.44 -20.84 -2.55
C PRO A 41 -11.12 -21.34 -3.83
N ASP A 42 -11.74 -22.53 -3.77
CA ASP A 42 -12.59 -23.07 -4.82
C ASP A 42 -14.01 -23.24 -4.28
N LYS A 43 -14.99 -22.59 -4.94
CA LYS A 43 -16.41 -22.62 -4.53
C LYS A 43 -17.02 -24.02 -4.48
N SER A 44 -16.51 -24.95 -5.28
CA SER A 44 -16.97 -26.35 -5.35
C SER A 44 -16.80 -27.12 -4.04
N MET A 45 -15.96 -26.63 -3.12
CA MET A 45 -15.77 -27.24 -1.80
C MET A 45 -16.87 -26.87 -0.80
N ALA A 46 -17.73 -25.90 -1.15
CA ALA A 46 -18.82 -25.49 -0.28
C ALA A 46 -19.88 -26.60 -0.18
N THR A 47 -20.39 -26.81 1.02
CA THR A 47 -21.47 -27.78 1.30
C THR A 47 -22.69 -27.05 1.83
N GLU A 48 -23.85 -27.69 1.85
CA GLU A 48 -25.08 -27.07 2.37
C GLU A 48 -24.97 -26.70 3.87
N LYS A 49 -24.17 -27.46 4.63
CA LYS A 49 -23.90 -27.18 6.05
C LYS A 49 -23.00 -25.98 6.24
N ASP A 50 -22.00 -25.84 5.37
CA ASP A 50 -21.01 -24.77 5.40
C ASP A 50 -21.06 -23.99 4.08
N PRO A 51 -21.97 -23.00 3.97
CA PRO A 51 -22.13 -22.21 2.77
C PRO A 51 -20.91 -21.32 2.51
N PRO A 52 -20.64 -20.97 1.24
CA PRO A 52 -19.52 -20.12 0.86
C PRO A 52 -19.73 -18.70 1.39
N LEU A 53 -18.66 -17.93 1.58
CA LEU A 53 -18.69 -16.60 2.19
C LEU A 53 -19.70 -15.64 1.50
N TYR A 54 -20.63 -15.11 2.28
CA TYR A 54 -21.66 -14.18 1.84
C TYR A 54 -21.94 -13.09 2.89
N LEU A 55 -22.56 -12.00 2.44
CA LEU A 55 -23.09 -10.95 3.29
C LEU A 55 -24.60 -11.14 3.43
N HIS A 56 -25.06 -11.12 4.68
CA HIS A 56 -26.46 -11.15 5.03
C HIS A 56 -26.91 -9.74 5.40
N ILE A 57 -27.78 -9.15 4.58
CA ILE A 57 -28.26 -7.78 4.77
C ILE A 57 -29.69 -7.86 5.32
N THR A 58 -29.92 -7.20 6.44
CA THR A 58 -31.25 -7.08 7.03
C THR A 58 -31.65 -5.61 7.13
N GLY A 59 -32.90 -5.32 6.79
CA GLY A 59 -33.45 -3.96 6.85
C GLY A 59 -34.85 -3.97 7.46
N ASP A 60 -35.15 -2.95 8.24
CA ASP A 60 -36.48 -2.77 8.84
C ASP A 60 -37.55 -2.54 7.76
N THR A 61 -37.21 -1.73 6.75
CA THR A 61 -38.08 -1.39 5.62
C THR A 61 -37.44 -1.84 4.30
N GLU A 62 -38.26 -1.98 3.25
CA GLU A 62 -37.81 -2.37 1.92
C GLU A 62 -36.88 -1.30 1.30
N GLU A 63 -37.17 -0.03 1.53
CA GLU A 63 -36.34 1.09 1.09
C GLU A 63 -34.94 1.06 1.70
N LYS A 64 -34.83 0.79 3.01
CA LYS A 64 -33.54 0.65 3.69
C LYS A 64 -32.76 -0.54 3.17
N LEU A 65 -33.43 -1.69 2.96
CA LEU A 65 -32.78 -2.87 2.39
C LEU A 65 -32.22 -2.55 0.99
N ALA A 66 -33.05 -1.94 0.12
CA ALA A 66 -32.65 -1.58 -1.24
C ALA A 66 -31.48 -0.59 -1.24
N ALA A 67 -31.48 0.40 -0.33
CA ALA A 67 -30.38 1.33 -0.16
C ALA A 67 -29.09 0.62 0.32
N GLY A 68 -29.19 -0.29 1.29
CA GLY A 68 -28.06 -1.09 1.78
C GLY A 68 -27.45 -1.97 0.69
N VAL A 69 -28.30 -2.68 -0.08
CA VAL A 69 -27.88 -3.50 -1.22
C VAL A 69 -27.20 -2.66 -2.29
N LYS A 70 -27.74 -1.47 -2.61
CA LYS A 70 -27.13 -0.53 -3.54
C LYS A 70 -25.76 -0.04 -3.06
N ALA A 71 -25.63 0.27 -1.78
CA ALA A 71 -24.35 0.71 -1.19
C ALA A 71 -23.29 -0.41 -1.25
N VAL A 72 -23.66 -1.64 -0.90
CA VAL A 72 -22.75 -2.80 -1.00
C VAL A 72 -22.33 -3.04 -2.45
N ARG A 73 -23.26 -3.04 -3.41
CA ARG A 73 -22.94 -3.18 -4.84
C ARG A 73 -22.03 -2.06 -5.36
N ALA A 74 -22.24 -0.82 -4.92
CA ALA A 74 -21.36 0.29 -5.28
C ALA A 74 -19.91 0.09 -4.77
N LEU A 75 -19.74 -0.43 -3.55
CA LEU A 75 -18.41 -0.77 -3.01
C LEU A 75 -17.75 -1.93 -3.76
N ILE A 76 -18.55 -2.90 -4.25
CA ILE A 76 -18.08 -3.97 -5.14
C ILE A 76 -17.51 -3.38 -6.43
N ASP A 77 -18.20 -2.41 -7.03
CA ASP A 77 -17.81 -1.80 -8.30
C ASP A 77 -16.63 -0.81 -8.17
N GLN A 78 -16.48 -0.11 -7.04
CA GLN A 78 -15.39 0.85 -6.82
C GLN A 78 -14.01 0.19 -6.91
N ASP A 79 -13.83 -1.01 -6.36
CA ASP A 79 -12.55 -1.74 -6.44
C ASP A 79 -12.28 -2.32 -7.83
N LEU A 80 -13.33 -2.60 -8.61
CA LEU A 80 -13.18 -3.00 -10.01
C LEU A 80 -12.65 -1.83 -10.87
N ASN A 81 -13.03 -0.59 -10.54
CA ASN A 81 -12.55 0.60 -11.27
C ASN A 81 -11.08 0.93 -11.00
N LEU A 82 -10.55 0.68 -9.80
CA LEU A 82 -9.12 0.84 -9.52
C LEU A 82 -8.25 -0.13 -10.34
N LEU A 83 -8.80 -1.28 -10.76
CA LEU A 83 -8.12 -2.24 -11.62
C LEU A 83 -8.41 -2.02 -13.12
N ALA A 84 -9.60 -1.55 -13.48
CA ALA A 84 -9.95 -1.22 -14.86
C ALA A 84 -9.38 0.13 -15.35
N GLY A 85 -8.92 0.97 -14.41
CA GLY A 85 -8.23 2.25 -14.62
C GLY A 85 -6.70 2.18 -14.65
N GLY A 86 -6.10 0.97 -14.64
CA GLY A 86 -4.75 0.84 -15.16
C GLY A 86 -4.74 1.30 -16.63
N PRO A 87 -3.75 2.08 -17.11
CA PRO A 87 -3.75 2.60 -18.47
C PRO A 87 -3.98 1.46 -19.47
N LYS A 88 -5.16 1.46 -20.11
CA LYS A 88 -5.48 0.51 -21.16
C LYS A 88 -4.52 0.74 -22.31
N GLY A 89 -3.52 -0.12 -22.42
CA GLY A 89 -2.75 -0.29 -23.66
C GLY A 89 -1.60 0.67 -23.90
N VAL A 90 -0.77 0.98 -22.90
CA VAL A 90 0.62 1.35 -23.23
C VAL A 90 1.39 0.06 -23.46
N LEU A 91 1.37 -0.34 -24.73
CA LEU A 91 2.34 -1.17 -25.44
C LEU A 91 3.56 -1.50 -24.58
N TRP A 92 3.69 -2.79 -24.24
CA TRP A 92 4.94 -3.42 -23.88
C TRP A 92 5.96 -3.17 -25.00
N ARG A 93 6.59 -1.99 -25.00
CA ARG A 93 7.74 -1.74 -25.84
C ARG A 93 8.87 -2.54 -25.21
N ALA A 94 9.13 -3.67 -25.87
CA ALA A 94 10.26 -4.56 -25.71
C ALA A 94 11.41 -3.92 -24.94
N ARG A 95 11.77 -4.51 -23.80
CA ARG A 95 13.12 -4.40 -23.27
C ARG A 95 14.06 -4.85 -24.38
N PRO A 96 14.96 -4.01 -24.93
CA PRO A 96 15.95 -4.53 -25.83
C PRO A 96 16.87 -5.42 -25.01
N SER A 97 17.06 -6.61 -25.57
CA SER A 97 18.03 -7.62 -25.21
C SER A 97 19.37 -6.99 -24.84
N PHE A 98 20.00 -7.59 -23.83
CA PHE A 98 21.40 -7.45 -23.48
C PHE A 98 22.27 -7.24 -24.74
N ALA A 99 22.68 -6.00 -24.97
CA ALA A 99 23.84 -5.69 -25.79
C ALA A 99 24.96 -5.34 -24.82
N LEU A 100 26.01 -6.16 -24.84
CA LEU A 100 27.28 -5.97 -24.16
C LEU A 100 27.77 -4.51 -24.28
N CYS A 101 28.03 -3.86 -23.15
CA CYS A 101 29.11 -2.88 -23.07
C CYS A 101 30.17 -3.45 -22.13
N SER A 102 31.25 -3.95 -22.73
CA SER A 102 32.51 -4.21 -22.03
C SER A 102 33.18 -2.89 -21.62
N PRO A 103 34.02 -2.91 -20.57
CA PRO A 103 34.56 -1.71 -19.97
C PRO A 103 35.81 -1.29 -20.72
N LEU A 104 35.87 -0.04 -21.22
CA LEU A 104 37.14 0.67 -21.33
C LEU A 104 36.89 2.18 -21.59
N SER A 105 37.56 2.98 -20.76
CA SER A 105 37.89 4.41 -20.93
C SER A 105 36.76 5.42 -21.14
N CYS A 106 36.23 5.97 -20.03
CA CYS A 106 35.72 7.33 -20.00
C CYS A 106 36.55 8.14 -18.98
N THR A 107 37.68 8.69 -19.44
CA THR A 107 38.38 9.78 -18.73
C THR A 107 37.67 11.10 -19.03
N PRO A 108 37.42 11.97 -18.03
CA PRO A 108 36.82 13.26 -18.28
C PRO A 108 37.89 14.21 -18.83
N LYS A 109 37.71 14.72 -20.05
CA LYS A 109 38.44 15.92 -20.50
C LYS A 109 37.65 17.15 -20.08
N SER A 110 38.22 17.82 -19.10
CA SER A 110 37.93 19.18 -18.66
C SER A 110 37.68 20.12 -19.85
N PHE A 111 36.57 20.85 -19.81
CA PHE A 111 36.42 22.09 -20.56
C PHE A 111 36.00 23.17 -19.57
N ALA A 112 36.99 23.97 -19.18
CA ALA A 112 36.77 25.19 -18.45
C ALA A 112 36.05 26.20 -19.35
N LEU A 113 34.97 26.80 -18.86
CA LEU A 113 34.74 28.20 -19.16
C LEU A 113 34.23 28.95 -17.94
N THR A 114 34.97 30.02 -17.69
CA THR A 114 34.85 31.05 -16.67
C THR A 114 33.46 31.68 -16.57
N ARG A 115 32.92 31.76 -15.36
CA ARG A 115 32.32 33.02 -14.88
C ARG A 115 32.34 33.08 -13.36
N SER A 116 33.05 34.08 -12.87
CA SER A 116 33.20 34.48 -11.48
C SER A 116 31.85 34.79 -10.82
N HIS A 117 31.39 33.93 -9.90
CA HIS A 117 30.52 34.29 -8.78
C HIS A 117 30.93 33.44 -7.56
N PRO A 118 31.50 34.05 -6.50
CA PRO A 118 31.75 33.35 -5.26
C PRO A 118 30.48 33.40 -4.43
N LEU A 119 29.61 32.42 -4.61
CA LEU A 119 28.68 32.00 -3.56
C LEU A 119 28.92 30.53 -3.33
N MET A 120 29.61 30.23 -2.22
CA MET A 120 29.56 28.92 -1.60
C MET A 120 28.10 28.64 -1.24
N LEU A 121 27.34 28.10 -2.18
CA LEU A 121 26.13 27.37 -1.83
C LEU A 121 26.65 25.99 -1.43
N LEU A 122 26.72 25.76 -0.12
CA LEU A 122 26.79 24.41 0.41
C LEU A 122 25.68 23.62 -0.29
N ASP A 123 26.04 22.71 -1.18
CA ASP A 123 25.19 21.61 -1.62
C ASP A 123 24.92 20.75 -0.39
N VAL A 124 24.11 21.26 0.53
CA VAL A 124 23.35 20.43 1.44
C VAL A 124 22.43 19.67 0.52
N GLN A 125 22.90 18.50 0.05
CA GLN A 125 22.04 17.50 -0.55
C GLN A 125 20.80 17.47 0.32
N ARG A 126 19.67 17.90 -0.24
CA ARG A 126 18.37 17.86 0.42
C ARG A 126 18.05 16.38 0.62
N ARG A 127 18.62 15.80 1.67
CA ARG A 127 18.24 14.51 2.20
C ARG A 127 16.83 14.73 2.71
N TRP A 128 15.88 14.11 2.04
CA TRP A 128 14.50 14.10 2.48
C TRP A 128 14.47 13.67 3.95
N PRO A 129 13.61 14.27 4.79
CA PRO A 129 13.47 13.83 6.17
C PRO A 129 13.16 12.33 6.17
N GLU A 130 14.05 11.59 6.81
CA GLU A 130 14.01 10.13 6.90
C GLU A 130 13.61 9.77 8.33
N GLU A 131 12.48 9.08 8.46
CA GLU A 131 12.04 8.51 9.72
C GLU A 131 12.48 7.05 9.79
N LYS A 132 13.09 6.65 10.91
CA LYS A 132 13.59 5.30 11.15
C LYS A 132 12.66 4.61 12.15
N LEU A 133 12.04 3.52 11.72
CA LEU A 133 11.17 2.67 12.53
C LEU A 133 11.94 1.39 12.90
N PRO A 134 12.42 1.24 14.16
CA PRO A 134 13.15 0.05 14.57
C PRO A 134 12.24 -1.18 14.59
N ILE A 135 12.76 -2.32 14.14
CA ILE A 135 12.06 -3.60 14.24
C ILE A 135 12.57 -4.28 15.51
N GLU A 136 11.78 -4.24 16.58
CA GLU A 136 12.09 -4.84 17.90
C GLU A 136 11.99 -6.38 17.89
N LEU A 137 12.45 -7.02 16.82
CA LEU A 137 12.51 -8.47 16.69
C LEU A 137 13.95 -8.92 16.56
N GLU A 138 14.40 -9.72 17.51
CA GLU A 138 15.69 -10.40 17.39
C GLU A 138 15.65 -11.36 16.18
N PRO A 139 16.73 -11.43 15.39
CA PRO A 139 16.82 -12.35 14.27
C PRO A 139 16.87 -13.80 14.76
N LEU A 140 15.71 -14.47 14.77
CA LEU A 140 15.60 -15.87 15.11
C LEU A 140 16.10 -16.74 13.94
N ARG A 141 16.84 -17.81 14.27
CA ARG A 141 17.48 -18.73 13.30
C ARG A 141 16.55 -19.27 12.21
N ASN A 142 15.25 -19.37 12.49
CA ASN A 142 14.24 -19.96 11.59
C ASN A 142 13.19 -18.94 11.12
N PHE A 143 13.35 -17.66 11.44
CA PHE A 143 12.39 -16.61 11.09
C PHE A 143 13.10 -15.46 10.39
N ASN A 144 12.97 -15.43 9.06
CA ASN A 144 13.52 -14.35 8.24
C ASN A 144 12.61 -13.11 8.34
N VAL A 145 12.83 -12.27 9.36
CA VAL A 145 12.09 -11.02 9.61
C VAL A 145 11.96 -10.19 8.33
N ARG A 146 13.09 -9.94 7.65
CA ARG A 146 13.15 -9.24 6.36
C ARG A 146 12.16 -9.79 5.33
N ALA A 147 12.13 -11.11 5.12
CA ALA A 147 11.29 -11.73 4.10
C ALA A 147 9.80 -11.54 4.40
N LYS A 148 9.41 -11.53 5.68
CA LYS A 148 8.04 -11.29 6.12
C LYS A 148 7.62 -9.83 5.97
N VAL A 149 8.52 -8.89 6.25
CA VAL A 149 8.25 -7.45 6.11
C VAL A 149 8.18 -7.04 4.63
N VAL A 150 9.10 -7.55 3.79
CA VAL A 150 9.14 -7.23 2.35
C VAL A 150 7.98 -7.89 1.58
N GLY A 151 7.59 -9.10 2.01
CA GLY A 151 6.66 -9.95 1.29
C GLY A 151 7.27 -10.58 0.03
N PRO A 152 6.55 -11.52 -0.61
CA PRO A 152 7.03 -12.18 -1.83
C PRO A 152 7.30 -11.13 -2.92
N GLY A 153 8.53 -11.08 -3.45
CA GLY A 153 8.92 -10.14 -4.51
C GLY A 153 8.84 -8.64 -4.13
N GLY A 154 8.74 -8.32 -2.84
CA GLY A 154 8.59 -6.93 -2.38
C GLY A 154 7.19 -6.35 -2.50
N MET A 155 6.17 -7.20 -2.64
CA MET A 155 4.78 -6.74 -2.86
C MET A 155 4.27 -5.81 -1.76
N PHE A 156 4.58 -6.06 -0.48
CA PHE A 156 4.10 -5.22 0.62
C PHE A 156 4.75 -3.85 0.62
N VAL A 157 6.08 -3.81 0.47
CA VAL A 157 6.83 -2.55 0.40
C VAL A 157 6.41 -1.74 -0.82
N LYS A 158 6.24 -2.37 -1.99
CA LYS A 158 5.77 -1.70 -3.21
C LYS A 158 4.36 -1.15 -3.06
N TYR A 159 3.46 -1.90 -2.42
CA TYR A 159 2.11 -1.43 -2.14
C TYR A 159 2.14 -0.17 -1.28
N ILE A 160 2.88 -0.17 -0.16
CA ILE A 160 3.01 0.99 0.72
C ILE A 160 3.59 2.19 -0.04
N GLN A 161 4.64 1.98 -0.85
CA GLN A 161 5.22 3.04 -1.68
C GLN A 161 4.21 3.60 -2.70
N ASN A 162 3.40 2.75 -3.32
CA ASN A 162 2.42 3.15 -4.33
C ASN A 162 1.25 3.95 -3.73
N GLU A 163 0.77 3.54 -2.55
CA GLU A 163 -0.35 4.21 -1.87
C GLU A 163 0.08 5.54 -1.24
N THR A 164 1.26 5.58 -0.61
CA THR A 164 1.69 6.74 0.19
C THR A 164 2.61 7.70 -0.55
N GLY A 165 3.16 7.30 -1.70
CA GLY A 165 4.19 8.07 -2.40
C GLY A 165 5.51 8.18 -1.62
N THR A 166 5.68 7.43 -0.53
CA THR A 166 6.90 7.45 0.27
C THR A 166 7.92 6.47 -0.27
N ARG A 167 9.21 6.71 0.01
CA ARG A 167 10.27 5.75 -0.24
C ARG A 167 10.50 4.93 1.02
N VAL A 168 10.02 3.70 1.00
CA VAL A 168 10.19 2.73 2.09
C VAL A 168 11.33 1.78 1.76
N GLN A 169 12.33 1.66 2.63
CA GLN A 169 13.44 0.71 2.50
C GLN A 169 13.72 0.04 3.84
N ILE A 170 14.22 -1.20 3.81
CA ILE A 170 14.69 -1.88 5.03
C ILE A 170 16.20 -1.80 5.05
N LYS A 171 16.75 -1.29 6.15
CA LYS A 171 18.19 -1.10 6.38
C LYS A 171 18.59 -1.75 7.72
N GLY A 172 19.88 -1.70 8.03
CA GLY A 172 20.45 -2.27 9.26
C GLY A 172 20.95 -3.71 9.09
N GLN A 173 21.43 -4.28 10.19
CA GLN A 173 22.04 -5.60 10.22
C GLN A 173 21.09 -6.71 9.73
N GLY A 174 21.56 -7.55 8.82
CA GLY A 174 20.78 -8.69 8.30
C GLY A 174 19.66 -8.29 7.33
N SER A 175 19.58 -7.01 6.93
CA SER A 175 18.64 -6.53 5.92
C SER A 175 19.08 -6.87 4.49
N GLY A 176 20.36 -7.19 4.25
CA GLY A 176 20.90 -7.36 2.91
C GLY A 176 21.05 -6.04 2.14
N TYR A 177 20.83 -4.90 2.78
CA TYR A 177 20.96 -3.58 2.17
C TYR A 177 22.36 -3.02 2.42
N ILE A 178 23.14 -2.90 1.35
CA ILE A 178 24.49 -2.34 1.38
C ILE A 178 24.37 -0.85 1.10
N GLU A 179 24.87 -0.02 2.02
CA GLU A 179 24.88 1.42 1.82
C GLU A 179 25.93 1.80 0.77
N THR A 180 25.56 2.72 -0.12
CA THR A 180 26.43 3.15 -1.24
C THR A 180 27.70 3.85 -0.76
N ASP A 181 27.64 4.49 0.40
CA ASP A 181 28.74 5.30 0.93
C ASP A 181 29.81 4.44 1.62
N THR A 182 29.40 3.39 2.35
CA THR A 182 30.29 2.56 3.16
C THR A 182 30.59 1.20 2.53
N GLY A 183 29.80 0.78 1.53
CA GLY A 183 29.95 -0.53 0.88
C GLY A 183 29.70 -1.70 1.83
N ARG A 184 29.09 -1.46 3.00
CA ARG A 184 28.74 -2.45 4.01
C ARG A 184 27.29 -2.28 4.45
N GLU A 185 26.75 -3.30 5.11
CA GLU A 185 25.48 -3.15 5.83
C GLU A 185 25.68 -2.18 7.00
N SER A 186 24.63 -1.46 7.37
CA SER A 186 24.67 -0.58 8.53
C SER A 186 24.79 -1.37 9.83
N ASP A 187 25.63 -0.88 10.75
CA ASP A 187 25.81 -1.45 12.10
C ASP A 187 24.59 -1.20 13.01
N GLU A 188 23.59 -0.44 12.57
CA GLU A 188 22.35 -0.23 13.31
C GLU A 188 21.44 -1.48 13.26
N PRO A 189 20.60 -1.72 14.29
CA PRO A 189 19.62 -2.80 14.24
C PRO A 189 18.69 -2.65 13.04
N MET A 190 18.11 -3.77 12.61
CA MET A 190 17.21 -3.81 11.46
C MET A 190 16.05 -2.81 11.66
N HIS A 191 15.90 -1.89 10.71
CA HIS A 191 14.89 -0.83 10.77
C HIS A 191 14.30 -0.54 9.40
N ILE A 192 13.08 -0.02 9.40
CA ILE A 192 12.40 0.48 8.21
C ILE A 192 12.70 1.98 8.11
N SER A 193 13.30 2.37 7.01
CA SER A 193 13.56 3.74 6.60
C SER A 193 12.41 4.21 5.73
N VAL A 194 11.68 5.24 6.20
CA VAL A 194 10.62 5.90 5.46
C VAL A 194 11.07 7.32 5.15
N ALA A 195 11.34 7.58 3.87
CA ALA A 195 11.69 8.91 3.39
C ALA A 195 10.55 9.49 2.56
N CYS A 196 10.13 10.70 2.90
CA CYS A 196 9.16 11.44 2.10
C CYS A 196 9.84 11.90 0.80
N VAL A 197 9.51 11.30 -0.33
CA VAL A 197 9.91 11.86 -1.62
C VAL A 197 8.87 12.92 -1.92
N LEU A 198 9.21 14.20 -1.75
CA LEU A 198 8.30 15.29 -2.08
C LEU A 198 7.90 15.14 -3.55
N VAL A 199 6.68 14.64 -3.76
CA VAL A 199 6.05 14.62 -5.06
C VAL A 199 5.61 16.07 -5.32
N LEU A 200 6.56 16.90 -5.77
CA LEU A 200 6.17 18.09 -6.52
C LEU A 200 5.47 17.58 -7.78
N LEU A 201 4.18 17.93 -7.91
CA LEU A 201 3.23 17.60 -8.98
C LEU A 201 2.34 16.39 -8.67
N LEU A 202 1.24 16.59 -7.93
CA LEU A 202 -0.09 16.95 -8.45
C LEU A 202 -1.07 17.15 -7.27
N PRO A 203 -2.11 18.01 -7.40
CA PRO A 203 -3.08 18.24 -6.34
C PRO A 203 -4.04 17.05 -6.28
N PHE A 204 -3.74 16.05 -5.46
CA PHE A 204 -4.76 15.12 -5.03
C PHE A 204 -5.49 15.73 -3.82
N PRO A 205 -6.84 15.82 -3.84
CA PRO A 205 -7.59 16.23 -2.67
C PRO A 205 -7.48 15.12 -1.64
N PHE A 206 -6.54 15.27 -0.71
CA PHE A 206 -6.49 14.53 0.53
C PHE A 206 -7.73 14.93 1.33
N GLN A 207 -8.74 14.06 1.36
CA GLN A 207 -9.90 14.23 2.22
C GLN A 207 -9.42 14.15 3.68
N GLU A 208 -9.11 15.31 4.25
CA GLU A 208 -9.13 15.52 5.69
C GLU A 208 -10.55 15.27 6.17
N THR A 209 -10.79 14.07 6.68
CA THR A 209 -11.91 13.82 7.56
C THR A 209 -11.38 13.11 8.81
N GLN A 210 -11.37 13.90 9.88
CA GLN A 210 -11.41 13.48 11.29
C GLN A 210 -10.12 12.91 11.89
N PHE A 211 -9.21 13.82 12.26
CA PHE A 211 -8.46 13.68 13.51
C PHE A 211 -8.47 15.03 14.24
N SER A 212 -9.66 15.46 14.67
CA SER A 212 -9.84 16.56 15.60
C SER A 212 -10.81 16.12 16.70
N GLN A 213 -10.29 15.40 17.70
CA GLN A 213 -10.76 15.44 19.09
C GLN A 213 -9.94 14.46 19.95
N ALA A 214 -8.71 14.85 20.24
CA ALA A 214 -7.99 14.33 21.40
C ALA A 214 -6.91 15.36 21.73
N ASP A 215 -7.29 16.48 22.35
CA ASP A 215 -6.42 17.36 23.14
C ASP A 215 -7.24 18.52 23.72
N SER A 216 -8.17 18.24 24.65
CA SER A 216 -8.77 19.29 25.49
C SER A 216 -9.41 18.82 26.80
N LEU A 217 -8.91 17.76 27.44
CA LEU A 217 -9.32 17.37 28.80
C LEU A 217 -8.08 16.94 29.61
N CYS A 218 -7.23 17.91 29.89
CA CYS A 218 -6.35 17.88 31.06
C CYS A 218 -6.35 19.30 31.66
N MET A 219 -7.37 19.56 32.47
CA MET A 219 -7.44 20.55 33.56
C MET A 219 -8.34 19.94 34.63
#